data_AF-A0AAN7EJL1-F1
#
_entry.id   AF-A0AAN7EJL1-F1
#
_cell.length_a   1.000
_cell.length_b   1.000
_cell.length_c   1.000
_cell.angle_alpha   90.00
_cell.angle_beta   90.00
_cell.angle_gamma   90.00
#
_symmetry.space_group_name_H-M   'P 1'
#
loop_
_entity.id
_entity.type
_entity.pdbx_description
1 polymer ?
#
loop_
_entity_poly.entity_id
_entity_poly.type
_entity_poly.pdbx_seq_one_letter_code
_entity_poly.pdbx_strand_id
1 'polypeptide(L)'
;MESQIKELESSISALKNDLVQIKDREDKAKSTADKANAEIIGYKKEVQDWKTKLEECKKEMQDWKNQTSKATTSISKINRQISSKETQIEQLKLRMQEIVDMCELEQISLPRSDPMETESSTAGPVFDFSQLNRSILQDRRPAEQEKLEADFNQKMDALISEIERTAPNLGALDQYEALKEKERAVTEEFEAARKEEKDKTDKFNSVKEGRFRLFMDAFSHISNNIDKIYKQLTKSNTHPLGGTAYLYLENEDDPFLHRIKYTAMPPTKRFRDMEQLSGGEKTVAALALLFSIHSYRPSPFFILDEVDAALDNLNVAKVAGFICSKSCEGARGNQDAEGGNGFQSIVISLKDSFYDKAKAVVGVYRDAERSYSRTLTFDLTKYQES
;
A
#
# COMPACT_ATOMS: atom_id res chain seq x y z
N MET A 1 8.42 -75.36 10.35
CA MET A 1 8.78 -74.54 11.53
C MET A 1 10.06 -73.75 11.29
N GLU A 2 11.17 -74.35 10.83
CA GLU A 2 12.43 -73.62 10.63
C GLU A 2 12.39 -72.50 9.56
N SER A 3 11.62 -72.64 8.47
CA SER A 3 11.54 -71.56 7.45
C SER A 3 10.76 -70.33 7.95
N GLN A 4 9.71 -70.54 8.74
CA GLN A 4 8.91 -69.47 9.34
C GLN A 4 9.71 -68.70 10.41
N ILE A 5 10.58 -69.39 11.15
CA ILE A 5 11.49 -68.75 12.10
C ILE A 5 12.50 -67.86 11.36
N LYS A 6 13.08 -68.32 10.24
CA LYS A 6 13.97 -67.50 9.40
C LYS A 6 13.30 -66.28 8.78
N GLU A 7 12.03 -66.39 8.34
CA GLU A 7 11.25 -65.24 7.85
C GLU A 7 10.92 -64.23 8.95
N LEU A 8 10.65 -64.70 10.17
CA LEU A 8 10.45 -63.82 11.32
C LEU A 8 11.75 -63.15 11.75
N GLU A 9 12.89 -63.86 11.73
CA GLU A 9 14.20 -63.29 12.02
C GLU A 9 14.62 -62.24 10.99
N SER A 10 14.36 -62.49 9.69
CA SER A 10 14.60 -61.49 8.65
C SER A 10 13.69 -60.27 8.82
N SER A 11 12.41 -60.46 9.15
CA SER A 11 11.48 -59.37 9.43
C SER A 11 11.87 -58.56 10.68
N ILE A 12 12.35 -59.20 11.75
CA ILE A 12 12.85 -58.51 12.95
C ILE A 12 14.11 -57.69 12.65
N SER A 13 15.01 -58.21 11.82
CA SER A 13 16.21 -57.46 11.40
C SER A 13 15.87 -56.26 10.50
N ALA A 14 14.90 -56.41 9.59
CA ALA A 14 14.38 -55.31 8.78
C ALA A 14 13.74 -54.23 9.66
N LEU A 15 12.85 -54.63 10.59
CA LEU A 15 12.21 -53.70 11.53
C LEU A 15 13.22 -53.00 12.45
N LYS A 16 14.29 -53.68 12.87
CA LYS A 16 15.38 -53.04 13.64
C LYS A 16 16.11 -51.99 12.81
N ASN A 17 16.38 -52.26 11.53
CA ASN A 17 17.02 -51.30 10.65
C ASN A 17 16.12 -50.08 10.38
N ASP A 18 14.81 -50.29 10.20
CA ASP A 18 13.85 -49.20 10.05
C ASP A 18 13.76 -48.35 11.32
N LEU A 19 13.80 -48.98 12.50
CA LEU A 19 13.80 -48.27 13.79
C LEU A 19 15.05 -47.39 13.95
N VAL A 20 16.22 -47.87 13.50
CA VAL A 20 17.45 -47.07 13.46
C VAL A 20 17.34 -45.90 12.49
N GLN A 21 16.82 -46.12 11.28
CA GLN A 21 16.60 -45.03 10.31
C GLN A 21 15.60 -43.99 10.80
N ILE A 22 14.54 -44.40 11.50
CA ILE A 22 13.56 -43.50 12.10
C ILE A 22 14.20 -42.67 13.21
N LYS A 23 15.03 -43.28 14.08
CA LYS A 23 15.78 -42.54 15.11
C LYS A 23 16.73 -41.51 14.52
N ASP A 24 17.49 -41.88 13.48
CA ASP A 24 18.37 -40.94 12.78
C ASP A 24 17.60 -39.78 12.14
N ARG A 25 16.39 -40.02 11.65
CA ARG A 25 15.51 -38.96 11.13
C ARG A 25 14.95 -38.09 12.25
N GLU A 26 14.60 -38.67 13.39
CA GLU A 26 14.13 -37.94 14.57
C GLU A 26 15.22 -37.01 15.12
N ASP A 27 16.45 -37.48 15.23
CA ASP A 27 17.58 -36.69 15.72
C ASP A 27 17.96 -35.57 14.75
N LYS A 28 17.91 -35.82 13.43
CA LYS A 28 18.07 -34.77 12.42
C LYS A 28 16.96 -33.72 12.51
N ALA A 29 15.71 -34.15 12.68
CA ALA A 29 14.57 -33.25 12.84
C ALA A 29 14.69 -32.39 14.12
N LYS A 30 15.09 -32.99 15.25
CA LYS A 30 15.38 -32.25 16.50
C LYS A 30 16.48 -31.23 16.30
N SER A 31 17.60 -31.61 15.69
CA SER A 31 18.70 -30.67 15.40
C SER A 31 18.26 -29.50 14.52
N THR A 32 17.39 -29.74 13.52
CA THR A 32 16.83 -28.66 12.70
C THR A 32 15.85 -27.77 13.47
N ALA A 33 15.04 -28.36 14.36
CA ALA A 33 14.11 -27.61 15.21
C ALA A 33 14.85 -26.73 16.23
N ASP A 34 15.95 -27.23 16.80
CA ASP A 34 16.79 -26.46 17.74
C ASP A 34 17.47 -25.28 17.04
N LYS A 35 17.94 -25.46 15.80
CA LYS A 35 18.50 -24.36 14.99
C LYS A 35 17.46 -23.30 14.67
N ALA A 36 16.27 -23.72 14.22
CA ALA A 36 15.16 -22.80 13.95
C ALA A 36 14.71 -22.05 15.22
N ASN A 37 14.67 -22.72 16.37
CA ASN A 37 14.38 -22.08 17.66
C ASN A 37 15.45 -21.05 18.05
N ALA A 38 16.74 -21.33 17.78
CA ALA A 38 17.81 -20.38 18.03
C ALA A 38 17.68 -19.12 17.15
N GLU A 39 17.32 -19.28 15.88
CA GLU A 39 17.04 -18.18 14.95
C GLU A 39 15.82 -17.35 15.39
N ILE A 40 14.73 -18.00 15.83
CA ILE A 40 13.54 -17.33 16.38
C ILE A 40 13.90 -16.51 17.63
N ILE A 41 14.75 -17.04 18.52
CA ILE A 41 15.21 -16.31 19.70
C ILE A 41 16.07 -15.10 19.30
N GLY A 42 16.89 -15.23 18.25
CA GLY A 42 17.66 -14.13 17.66
C GLY A 42 16.75 -13.01 17.15
N TYR A 43 15.81 -13.34 16.27
CA TYR A 43 14.85 -12.37 15.74
C TYR A 43 13.99 -11.72 16.84
N LYS A 44 13.62 -12.48 17.88
CA LYS A 44 12.86 -11.93 19.01
C LYS A 44 13.65 -10.89 19.80
N LYS A 45 14.97 -11.07 19.96
CA LYS A 45 15.85 -10.05 20.56
C LYS A 45 15.96 -8.81 19.67
N GLU A 46 16.15 -8.98 18.37
CA GLU A 46 16.22 -7.85 17.43
C GLU A 46 14.93 -7.03 17.45
N VAL A 47 13.76 -7.68 17.44
CA VAL A 47 12.46 -7.00 17.56
C VAL A 47 12.35 -6.23 18.88
N GLN A 48 12.88 -6.78 19.97
CA GLN A 48 12.86 -6.12 21.27
C GLN A 48 13.79 -4.89 21.31
N ASP A 49 14.97 -4.97 20.69
CA ASP A 49 15.90 -3.84 20.53
C ASP A 49 15.35 -2.75 19.60
N TRP A 50 14.68 -3.13 18.51
CA TRP A 50 14.00 -2.15 17.65
C TRP A 50 12.84 -1.46 18.38
N LYS A 51 12.14 -2.19 19.25
CA LYS A 51 11.05 -1.64 20.07
C LYS A 51 11.56 -0.65 21.12
N THR A 52 12.70 -0.89 21.75
CA THR A 52 13.31 0.08 22.69
C THR A 52 13.77 1.33 21.95
N LYS A 53 14.44 1.19 20.79
CA LYS A 53 14.84 2.32 19.93
C LYS A 53 13.64 3.15 19.45
N LEU A 54 12.53 2.49 19.11
CA LEU A 54 11.29 3.18 18.73
C LEU A 54 10.75 4.03 19.88
N GLU A 55 10.75 3.51 21.11
CA GLU A 55 10.28 4.25 22.28
C GLU A 55 11.22 5.40 22.66
N GLU A 56 12.54 5.25 22.48
CA GLU A 56 13.50 6.34 22.62
C GLU A 56 13.27 7.46 21.59
N CYS A 57 13.16 7.11 20.30
CA CYS A 57 12.84 8.08 19.24
C CYS A 57 11.50 8.80 19.50
N LYS A 58 10.47 8.11 20.01
CA LYS A 58 9.20 8.75 20.37
C LYS A 58 9.35 9.75 21.50
N LYS A 59 10.16 9.44 22.52
CA LYS A 59 10.44 10.37 23.63
C LYS A 59 11.15 11.62 23.11
N GLU A 60 12.18 11.45 22.29
CA GLU A 60 12.88 12.57 21.65
C GLU A 60 11.93 13.43 20.82
N MET A 61 11.04 12.80 20.04
CA MET A 61 10.05 13.54 19.25
C MET A 61 9.08 14.34 20.12
N GLN A 62 8.66 13.78 21.26
CA GLN A 62 7.79 14.46 22.23
C GLN A 62 8.53 15.64 22.90
N ASP A 63 9.82 15.49 23.20
CA ASP A 63 10.65 16.55 23.77
C ASP A 63 10.88 17.69 22.76
N TRP A 64 11.17 17.37 21.50
CA TRP A 64 11.25 18.36 20.42
C TRP A 64 9.92 19.08 20.19
N LYS A 65 8.79 18.38 20.29
CA LYS A 65 7.46 18.98 20.22
C LYS A 65 7.20 19.95 21.38
N ASN A 66 7.64 19.61 22.59
CA ASN A 66 7.55 20.47 23.76
C ASN A 66 8.48 21.69 23.67
N GLN A 67 9.68 21.54 23.08
CA GLN A 67 10.56 22.68 22.82
C GLN A 67 9.98 23.60 21.74
N THR A 68 9.39 23.03 20.70
CA THR A 68 8.73 23.78 19.63
C THR A 68 7.56 24.60 20.21
N SER A 69 6.72 24.01 21.06
CA SER A 69 5.59 24.74 21.67
C SER A 69 6.04 25.88 22.61
N LYS A 70 7.15 25.71 23.34
CA LYS A 70 7.80 26.78 24.12
C LYS A 70 8.37 27.89 23.24
N ALA A 71 8.99 27.53 22.11
CA ALA A 71 9.49 28.50 21.13
C ALA A 71 8.33 29.28 20.49
N THR A 72 7.24 28.61 20.08
CA THR A 72 6.05 29.26 19.52
C THR A 72 5.39 30.23 20.51
N THR A 73 5.31 29.87 21.79
CA THR A 73 4.80 30.79 22.82
C THR A 73 5.73 31.99 23.04
N SER A 74 7.05 31.81 22.92
CA SER A 74 8.01 32.91 23.01
C SER A 74 7.93 33.84 21.80
N ILE A 75 7.82 33.30 20.59
CA ILE A 75 7.61 34.05 19.35
C ILE A 75 6.31 34.87 19.41
N SER A 76 5.20 34.27 19.87
CA SER A 76 3.93 35.01 20.01
C SER A 76 4.01 36.17 21.02
N LYS A 77 4.81 36.05 22.08
CA LYS A 77 5.06 37.15 23.03
C LYS A 77 5.86 38.27 22.37
N ILE A 78 6.91 37.94 21.64
CA ILE A 78 7.75 38.91 20.92
C ILE A 78 6.91 39.62 19.85
N ASN A 79 6.11 38.90 19.06
CA ASN A 79 5.22 39.51 18.07
C ASN A 79 4.21 40.47 18.69
N ARG A 80 3.62 40.14 19.86
CA ARG A 80 2.75 41.09 20.58
C ARG A 80 3.49 42.35 21.01
N GLN A 81 4.75 42.23 21.45
CA GLN A 81 5.58 43.38 21.80
C GLN A 81 5.92 44.22 20.57
N ILE A 82 6.22 43.59 19.43
CA ILE A 82 6.48 44.28 18.15
C ILE A 82 5.24 45.07 17.73
N SER A 83 4.04 44.45 17.70
CA SER A 83 2.81 45.17 17.34
C SER A 83 2.47 46.30 18.30
N SER A 84 2.77 46.16 19.61
CA SER A 84 2.63 47.26 20.57
C SER A 84 3.63 48.40 20.31
N LYS A 85 4.84 48.10 19.82
CA LYS A 85 5.83 49.12 19.48
C LYS A 85 5.53 49.79 18.15
N GLU A 86 5.05 49.05 17.16
CA GLU A 86 4.59 49.59 15.88
C GLU A 86 3.44 50.58 16.08
N THR A 87 2.43 50.22 16.89
CA THR A 87 1.33 51.15 17.22
C THR A 87 1.80 52.40 17.98
N GLN A 88 2.81 52.29 18.85
CA GLN A 88 3.43 53.47 19.48
C GLN A 88 4.16 54.35 18.46
N ILE A 89 4.87 53.75 17.50
CA ILE A 89 5.55 54.48 16.41
C ILE A 89 4.52 55.19 15.52
N GLU A 90 3.41 54.53 15.18
CA GLU A 90 2.31 55.12 14.40
C GLU A 90 1.70 56.34 15.11
N GLN A 91 1.44 56.22 16.42
CA GLN A 91 0.93 57.34 17.23
C GLN A 91 1.92 58.50 17.32
N LEU A 92 3.23 58.21 17.44
CA LEU A 92 4.27 59.23 17.45
C LEU A 92 4.41 59.91 16.08
N LYS A 93 4.28 59.17 14.98
CA LYS A 93 4.25 59.74 13.62
C LYS A 93 3.06 60.67 13.42
N LEU A 94 1.86 60.26 13.88
CA LEU A 94 0.67 61.11 13.82
C LEU A 94 0.84 62.38 14.65
N ARG A 95 1.34 62.28 15.89
CA ARG A 95 1.66 63.47 16.70
C ARG A 95 2.71 64.37 16.06
N MET A 96 3.74 63.80 15.47
CA MET A 96 4.76 64.56 14.75
C MET A 96 4.12 65.32 13.58
N GLN A 97 3.23 64.68 12.84
CA GLN A 97 2.52 65.29 11.73
C GLN A 97 1.53 66.38 12.19
N GLU A 98 0.79 66.16 13.28
CA GLU A 98 -0.05 67.19 13.92
C GLU A 98 0.78 68.41 14.36
N ILE A 99 1.96 68.20 14.94
CA ILE A 99 2.86 69.28 15.35
C ILE A 99 3.40 70.04 14.13
N VAL A 100 3.76 69.33 13.05
CA VAL A 100 4.20 69.95 11.79
C VAL A 100 3.08 70.79 11.18
N ASP A 101 1.85 70.26 11.09
CA ASP A 101 0.68 70.98 10.58
C ASP A 101 0.37 72.23 11.44
N MET A 102 0.50 72.13 12.77
CA MET A 102 0.36 73.26 13.69
C MET A 102 1.45 74.32 13.52
N CYS A 103 2.71 73.92 13.30
CA CYS A 103 3.80 74.85 13.04
C CYS A 103 3.66 75.54 11.66
N GLU A 104 3.09 74.86 10.66
CA GLU A 104 2.74 75.47 9.36
C GLU A 104 1.62 76.51 9.52
N LEU A 105 0.61 76.25 10.37
CA LEU A 105 -0.46 77.19 10.71
C LEU A 105 0.03 78.43 11.48
N GLU A 106 1.06 78.29 12.31
CA GLU A 106 1.65 79.37 13.11
C GLU A 106 2.80 80.14 12.40
N GLN A 107 3.13 79.82 11.15
CA GLN A 107 4.25 80.41 10.38
C GLN A 107 5.63 80.29 11.05
N ILE A 108 5.90 79.18 11.74
CA ILE A 108 7.19 78.91 12.38
C ILE A 108 8.06 78.11 11.41
N SER A 109 9.18 78.69 10.93
CA SER A 109 10.10 78.01 10.02
C SER A 109 10.90 76.92 10.74
N LEU A 110 10.51 75.65 10.56
CA LEU A 110 11.26 74.51 11.08
C LEU A 110 12.46 74.18 10.17
N PRO A 111 13.67 73.97 10.71
CA PRO A 111 14.83 73.54 9.93
C PRO A 111 14.65 72.07 9.53
N ARG A 112 14.21 71.83 8.30
CA ARG A 112 14.15 70.50 7.70
C ARG A 112 15.58 70.11 7.29
N SER A 113 16.17 69.16 8.00
CA SER A 113 17.41 68.50 7.55
C SER A 113 17.01 67.42 6.56
N ASP A 114 16.97 67.76 5.28
CA ASP A 114 16.77 66.78 4.22
C ASP A 114 17.98 65.82 4.13
N PRO A 115 17.76 64.51 3.99
CA PRO A 115 18.84 63.56 3.79
C PRO A 115 19.40 63.73 2.39
N MET A 116 20.63 64.25 2.35
CA MET A 116 21.53 64.46 1.23
C MET A 116 21.39 63.41 0.11
N GLU A 117 20.73 63.78 -0.99
CA GLU A 117 20.87 63.12 -2.28
C GLU A 117 22.30 63.34 -2.77
N THR A 118 23.06 62.25 -2.88
CA THR A 118 24.41 62.27 -3.43
C THR A 118 24.35 61.63 -4.82
N GLU A 119 24.01 62.41 -5.84
CA GLU A 119 24.15 62.00 -7.24
C GLU A 119 24.96 63.02 -8.05
N SER A 120 26.19 62.57 -8.34
CA SER A 120 26.99 62.77 -9.55
C SER A 120 27.09 64.13 -10.27
N SER A 121 28.33 64.60 -10.31
CA SER A 121 29.07 65.05 -11.51
C SER A 121 28.61 66.33 -12.22
N THR A 122 29.38 67.40 -12.06
CA THR A 122 30.10 68.06 -13.18
C THR A 122 31.03 69.17 -12.66
N ALA A 123 32.18 69.30 -13.31
CA ALA A 123 33.19 70.35 -13.19
C ALA A 123 33.82 70.55 -11.80
N GLY A 124 35.06 70.07 -11.65
CA GLY A 124 35.89 70.40 -10.49
C GLY A 124 35.94 71.93 -10.29
N PRO A 125 35.84 72.43 -9.04
CA PRO A 125 35.93 73.87 -8.80
C PRO A 125 37.31 74.35 -9.25
N VAL A 126 37.36 75.39 -10.07
CA VAL A 126 38.58 76.18 -10.21
C VAL A 126 38.74 76.92 -8.89
N PHE A 127 39.55 76.37 -8.01
CA PHE A 127 39.86 76.98 -6.72
C PHE A 127 40.69 78.25 -6.96
N ASP A 128 40.12 79.40 -6.64
CA ASP A 128 40.84 80.67 -6.61
C ASP A 128 41.60 80.78 -5.28
N PHE A 129 42.91 80.55 -5.33
CA PHE A 129 43.79 80.54 -4.16
C PHE A 129 44.26 81.93 -3.70
N SER A 130 43.70 83.01 -4.28
CA SER A 130 44.11 84.39 -3.99
C SER A 130 43.82 84.87 -2.55
N GLN A 131 42.97 84.17 -1.80
CA GLN A 131 42.60 84.52 -0.42
C GLN A 131 43.20 83.61 0.67
N LEU A 132 44.11 82.69 0.32
CA LEU A 132 44.76 81.85 1.31
C LEU A 132 45.87 82.61 2.06
N ASN A 133 45.83 82.49 3.38
CA ASN A 133 46.82 83.07 4.28
C ASN A 133 48.24 82.70 3.84
N ARG A 134 49.17 83.66 3.82
CA ARG A 134 50.58 83.52 3.36
C ARG A 134 51.36 82.36 4.00
N SER A 135 50.85 81.77 5.08
CA SER A 135 51.36 80.58 5.75
C SER A 135 51.13 79.27 4.98
N ILE A 136 50.13 79.23 4.09
CA ILE A 136 49.74 78.03 3.33
C ILE A 136 50.32 78.06 1.90
N LEU A 137 50.66 79.24 1.40
CA LEU A 137 51.44 79.48 0.17
C LEU A 137 52.95 79.39 0.40
N GLN A 138 53.41 79.02 1.60
CA GLN A 138 54.78 78.54 1.75
C GLN A 138 54.86 77.24 0.98
N ASP A 139 55.47 77.36 -0.21
CA ASP A 139 56.14 76.32 -0.97
C ASP A 139 56.58 75.22 0.00
N ARG A 140 55.73 74.20 0.18
CA ARG A 140 56.14 73.00 0.90
C ARG A 140 57.32 72.52 0.10
N ARG A 141 58.51 72.50 0.72
CA ARG A 141 59.76 72.15 0.05
C ARG A 141 59.47 71.00 -0.91
N PRO A 142 59.80 71.09 -2.21
CA PRO A 142 59.43 70.06 -3.19
C PRO A 142 59.78 68.65 -2.70
N ALA A 143 60.86 68.52 -1.92
CA ALA A 143 61.28 67.29 -1.24
C ALA A 143 60.28 66.68 -0.21
N GLU A 144 59.38 67.44 0.41
CA GLU A 144 58.36 66.93 1.33
C GLU A 144 57.09 66.49 0.59
N GLN A 145 56.75 67.18 -0.51
CA GLN A 145 55.69 66.77 -1.42
C GLN A 145 56.09 65.50 -2.17
N GLU A 146 57.31 65.46 -2.69
CA GLU A 146 57.86 64.31 -3.42
C GLU A 146 57.99 63.07 -2.51
N LYS A 147 58.30 63.25 -1.22
CA LYS A 147 58.27 62.17 -0.22
C LYS A 147 56.87 61.66 0.08
N LEU A 148 55.90 62.57 0.21
CA LEU A 148 54.52 62.18 0.49
C LEU A 148 53.88 61.47 -0.72
N GLU A 149 54.17 61.97 -1.93
CA GLU A 149 53.79 61.31 -3.19
C GLU A 149 54.47 59.96 -3.36
N ALA A 150 55.75 59.84 -3.01
CA ALA A 150 56.46 58.56 -2.98
C ALA A 150 55.84 57.58 -1.97
N ASP A 151 55.46 58.03 -0.78
CA ASP A 151 54.79 57.19 0.22
C ASP A 151 53.40 56.73 -0.24
N PHE A 152 52.64 57.59 -0.93
CA PHE A 152 51.34 57.21 -1.50
C PHE A 152 51.49 56.27 -2.69
N ASN A 153 52.45 56.50 -3.57
CA ASN A 153 52.75 55.59 -4.67
C ASN A 153 53.24 54.23 -4.17
N GLN A 154 54.09 54.21 -3.14
CA GLN A 154 54.56 52.95 -2.54
C GLN A 154 53.42 52.17 -1.87
N LYS A 155 52.46 52.87 -1.23
CA LYS A 155 51.23 52.24 -0.71
C LYS A 155 50.32 51.74 -1.82
N MET A 156 50.18 52.49 -2.93
CA MET A 156 49.45 52.05 -4.10
C MET A 156 50.09 50.81 -4.72
N ASP A 157 51.40 50.80 -4.92
CA ASP A 157 52.14 49.68 -5.50
C ASP A 157 52.08 48.43 -4.60
N ALA A 158 52.11 48.62 -3.27
CA ALA A 158 51.91 47.54 -2.31
C ALA A 158 50.50 46.95 -2.39
N LEU A 159 49.47 47.81 -2.50
CA LEU A 159 48.08 47.37 -2.67
C LEU A 159 47.85 46.69 -4.03
N ILE A 160 48.46 47.19 -5.11
CA ILE A 160 48.38 46.59 -6.44
C ILE A 160 49.07 45.21 -6.43
N SER A 161 50.26 45.11 -5.85
CA SER A 161 50.98 43.84 -5.69
C SER A 161 50.19 42.84 -4.84
N GLU A 162 49.46 43.30 -3.82
CA GLU A 162 48.59 42.46 -3.01
C GLU A 162 47.36 41.98 -3.78
N ILE A 163 46.75 42.84 -4.61
CA ILE A 163 45.64 42.48 -5.49
C ILE A 163 46.10 41.48 -6.57
N GLU A 164 47.26 41.68 -7.18
CA GLU A 164 47.84 40.77 -8.17
C GLU A 164 48.22 39.42 -7.56
N ARG A 165 48.77 39.42 -6.33
CA ARG A 165 49.03 38.19 -5.57
C ARG A 165 47.76 37.40 -5.27
N THR A 166 46.65 38.11 -5.06
CA THR A 166 45.34 37.52 -4.75
C THR A 166 44.62 37.03 -6.01
N ALA A 167 45.06 37.44 -7.20
CA ALA A 167 44.60 37.00 -8.53
C ALA A 167 43.09 36.68 -8.57
N PRO A 168 42.21 37.68 -8.38
CA PRO A 168 40.78 37.46 -8.28
C PRO A 168 40.26 36.77 -9.54
N ASN A 169 39.52 35.67 -9.38
CA ASN A 169 38.89 34.95 -10.48
C ASN A 169 37.71 35.78 -11.01
N LEU A 170 37.96 36.58 -12.04
CA LEU A 170 36.98 37.48 -12.65
C LEU A 170 35.77 36.73 -13.25
N GLY A 171 35.88 35.44 -13.56
CA GLY A 171 34.79 34.60 -14.04
C GLY A 171 34.04 33.84 -12.94
N ALA A 172 34.38 34.03 -11.66
CA ALA A 172 33.72 33.32 -10.56
C ALA A 172 32.24 33.68 -10.43
N LEU A 173 31.87 34.93 -10.74
CA LEU A 173 30.48 35.38 -10.72
C LEU A 173 29.66 34.65 -11.79
N ASP A 174 30.15 34.63 -13.04
CA ASP A 174 29.48 33.94 -14.15
C ASP A 174 29.37 32.43 -13.90
N GLN A 175 30.41 31.80 -13.34
CA GLN A 175 30.38 30.39 -12.96
C GLN A 175 29.38 30.11 -11.84
N TYR A 176 29.28 31.00 -10.85
CA TYR A 176 28.30 30.90 -9.78
C TYR A 176 26.87 31.04 -10.31
N GLU A 177 26.61 32.00 -11.18
CA GLU A 177 25.30 32.18 -11.82
C GLU A 177 24.91 30.97 -12.67
N ALA A 178 25.84 30.46 -13.49
CA ALA A 178 25.61 29.25 -14.29
C ALA A 178 25.36 28.00 -13.42
N LEU A 179 26.03 27.89 -12.27
CA LEU A 179 25.81 26.80 -11.33
C LEU A 179 24.44 26.93 -10.64
N LYS A 180 24.05 28.15 -10.25
CA LYS A 180 22.77 28.43 -9.62
C LYS A 180 21.59 28.12 -10.55
N GLU A 181 21.69 28.46 -11.83
CA GLU A 181 20.66 28.09 -12.82
C GLU A 181 20.58 26.56 -13.03
N LYS A 182 21.73 25.87 -13.06
CA LYS A 182 21.73 24.40 -13.11
C LYS A 182 21.09 23.78 -11.87
N GLU A 183 21.44 24.28 -10.68
CA GLU A 183 20.85 23.83 -9.41
C GLU A 183 19.32 24.02 -9.42
N ARG A 184 18.87 25.19 -9.88
CA ARG A 184 17.46 25.50 -10.03
C ARG A 184 16.76 24.51 -10.96
N ALA A 185 17.30 24.29 -12.16
CA ALA A 185 16.72 23.35 -13.13
C ALA A 185 16.64 21.91 -12.57
N VAL A 186 17.70 21.44 -11.91
CA VAL A 186 17.71 20.10 -11.28
C VAL A 186 16.70 20.01 -10.13
N THR A 187 16.54 21.08 -9.35
CA THR A 187 15.56 21.12 -8.26
C THR A 187 14.13 21.09 -8.80
N GLU A 188 13.85 21.85 -9.86
CA GLU A 188 12.54 21.84 -10.55
C GLU A 188 12.22 20.46 -11.13
N GLU A 189 13.18 19.79 -11.79
CA GLU A 189 13.03 18.41 -12.29
C GLU A 189 12.80 17.41 -11.15
N PHE A 190 13.55 17.54 -10.05
CA PHE A 190 13.40 16.67 -8.88
C PHE A 190 12.02 16.83 -8.23
N GLU A 191 11.53 18.07 -8.07
CA GLU A 191 10.20 18.33 -7.53
C GLU A 191 9.11 17.78 -8.46
N ALA A 192 9.27 17.91 -9.78
CA ALA A 192 8.36 17.33 -10.75
C ALA A 192 8.33 15.79 -10.66
N ALA A 193 9.50 15.14 -10.61
CA ALA A 193 9.61 13.69 -10.47
C ALA A 193 9.00 13.19 -9.15
N ARG A 194 9.22 13.92 -8.04
CA ARG A 194 8.63 13.60 -6.73
C ARG A 194 7.11 13.72 -6.74
N LYS A 195 6.57 14.72 -7.45
CA LYS A 195 5.12 14.87 -7.63
C LYS A 195 4.55 13.71 -8.45
N GLU A 196 5.22 13.31 -9.52
CA GLU A 196 4.81 12.17 -10.35
C GLU A 196 4.86 10.84 -9.57
N GLU A 197 5.91 10.62 -8.78
CA GLU A 197 6.02 9.45 -7.89
C GLU A 197 4.84 9.38 -6.91
N LYS A 198 4.50 10.51 -6.29
CA LYS A 198 3.36 10.60 -5.37
C LYS A 198 2.05 10.30 -6.09
N ASP A 199 1.80 10.92 -7.24
CA ASP A 199 0.58 10.70 -8.02
C ASP A 199 0.44 9.23 -8.47
N LYS A 200 1.56 8.58 -8.86
CA LYS A 200 1.57 7.15 -9.20
C LYS A 200 1.33 6.26 -7.99
N THR A 201 1.93 6.59 -6.84
CA THR A 201 1.75 5.87 -5.58
C THR A 201 0.30 5.96 -5.11
N ASP A 202 -0.31 7.14 -5.19
CA ASP A 202 -1.71 7.36 -4.80
C ASP A 202 -2.65 6.58 -5.73
N LYS A 203 -2.41 6.58 -7.05
CA LYS A 203 -3.16 5.76 -8.01
C LYS A 203 -3.01 4.27 -7.73
N PHE A 204 -1.79 3.80 -7.45
CA PHE A 204 -1.53 2.41 -7.10
C PHE A 204 -2.28 2.00 -5.83
N ASN A 205 -2.26 2.83 -4.79
CA ASN A 205 -2.97 2.57 -3.54
C ASN A 205 -4.48 2.52 -3.75
N SER A 206 -5.04 3.44 -4.55
CA SER A 206 -6.47 3.42 -4.90
C SER A 206 -6.88 2.14 -5.63
N VAL A 207 -6.07 1.67 -6.58
CA VAL A 207 -6.32 0.40 -7.29
C VAL A 207 -6.16 -0.80 -6.36
N LYS A 208 -5.13 -0.79 -5.49
CA LYS A 208 -4.88 -1.85 -4.51
C LYS A 208 -6.08 -2.00 -3.56
N GLU A 209 -6.56 -0.90 -3.00
CA GLU A 209 -7.71 -0.88 -2.10
C GLU A 209 -9.00 -1.31 -2.82
N GLY A 210 -9.25 -0.81 -4.03
CA GLY A 210 -10.40 -1.21 -4.83
C GLY A 210 -10.40 -2.71 -5.14
N ARG A 211 -9.25 -3.27 -5.51
CA ARG A 211 -9.06 -4.71 -5.74
C ARG A 211 -9.25 -5.51 -4.46
N PHE A 212 -8.68 -5.07 -3.34
CA PHE A 212 -8.80 -5.74 -2.04
C PHE A 212 -10.26 -5.81 -1.58
N ARG A 213 -10.99 -4.68 -1.66
CA ARG A 213 -12.41 -4.62 -1.30
C ARG A 213 -13.24 -5.59 -2.12
N LEU A 214 -13.13 -5.55 -3.45
CA LEU A 214 -13.88 -6.46 -4.33
C LEU A 214 -13.56 -7.94 -4.05
N PHE A 215 -12.29 -8.25 -3.77
CA PHE A 215 -11.90 -9.60 -3.41
C PHE A 215 -12.50 -10.05 -2.09
N MET A 216 -12.41 -9.23 -1.04
CA MET A 216 -12.94 -9.59 0.28
C MET A 216 -14.47 -9.65 0.31
N ASP A 217 -15.15 -8.79 -0.45
CA ASP A 217 -16.60 -8.85 -0.62
C ASP A 217 -17.02 -10.20 -1.23
N ALA A 218 -16.36 -10.62 -2.33
CA ALA A 218 -16.62 -11.89 -2.97
C ALA A 218 -16.25 -13.10 -2.07
N PHE A 219 -15.09 -13.04 -1.44
CA PHE A 219 -14.58 -14.10 -0.57
C PHE A 219 -15.48 -14.30 0.65
N SER A 220 -15.91 -13.22 1.30
CA SER A 220 -16.80 -13.28 2.46
C SER A 220 -18.16 -13.87 2.10
N HIS A 221 -18.74 -13.46 0.96
CA HIS A 221 -20.00 -14.03 0.47
C HIS A 221 -19.90 -15.54 0.21
N ILE A 222 -18.84 -15.97 -0.49
CA ILE A 222 -18.62 -17.38 -0.81
C ILE A 222 -18.36 -18.19 0.47
N SER A 223 -17.53 -17.69 1.38
CA SER A 223 -17.19 -18.37 2.64
C SER A 223 -18.40 -18.52 3.57
N ASN A 224 -19.31 -17.54 3.59
CA ASN A 224 -20.54 -17.64 4.38
C ASN A 224 -21.58 -18.61 3.79
N ASN A 225 -21.59 -18.77 2.46
CA ASN A 225 -22.57 -19.62 1.78
C ASN A 225 -22.10 -21.07 1.60
N ILE A 226 -20.79 -21.32 1.55
CA ILE A 226 -20.24 -22.67 1.32
C ILE A 226 -20.63 -23.67 2.40
N ASP A 227 -20.61 -23.27 3.67
CA ASP A 227 -21.02 -24.15 4.77
C ASP A 227 -22.52 -24.49 4.70
N LYS A 228 -23.37 -23.50 4.37
CA LYS A 228 -24.82 -23.70 4.23
C LYS A 228 -25.13 -24.67 3.09
N ILE A 229 -24.52 -24.47 1.93
CA ILE A 229 -24.73 -25.31 0.73
C ILE A 229 -24.19 -26.72 0.98
N TYR A 230 -23.00 -26.84 1.56
CA TYR A 230 -22.40 -28.14 1.84
C TYR A 230 -23.23 -28.94 2.86
N LYS A 231 -23.76 -28.29 3.91
CA LYS A 231 -24.71 -28.90 4.85
C LYS A 231 -25.96 -29.40 4.13
N GLN A 232 -26.54 -28.62 3.23
CA GLN A 232 -27.73 -29.01 2.46
C GLN A 232 -27.45 -30.23 1.56
N LEU A 233 -26.30 -30.28 0.90
CA LEU A 233 -25.90 -31.39 0.04
C LEU A 233 -25.60 -32.69 0.81
N THR A 234 -25.07 -32.57 2.03
CA THR A 234 -24.65 -33.72 2.85
C THR A 234 -25.68 -34.17 3.88
N LYS A 235 -26.75 -33.40 4.10
CA LYS A 235 -27.85 -33.76 5.02
C LYS A 235 -28.48 -35.09 4.62
N SER A 236 -28.75 -35.94 5.62
CA SER A 236 -29.37 -37.26 5.42
C SER A 236 -30.28 -37.60 6.59
N ASN A 237 -31.23 -38.52 6.42
CA ASN A 237 -32.01 -39.07 7.54
C ASN A 237 -31.08 -39.71 8.59
N THR A 238 -29.97 -40.30 8.16
CA THR A 238 -28.93 -40.88 9.03
C THR A 238 -28.08 -39.82 9.74
N HIS A 239 -27.92 -38.64 9.15
CA HIS A 239 -27.05 -37.56 9.65
C HIS A 239 -27.74 -36.20 9.47
N PRO A 240 -28.58 -35.78 10.45
CA PRO A 240 -29.41 -34.59 10.31
C PRO A 240 -28.62 -33.27 10.36
N LEU A 241 -27.42 -33.27 10.95
CA LEU A 241 -26.54 -32.10 11.00
C LEU A 241 -25.71 -31.87 9.73
N GLY A 242 -25.58 -32.88 8.84
CA GLY A 242 -24.71 -32.80 7.67
C GLY A 242 -23.22 -32.67 8.01
N GLY A 243 -22.40 -32.38 7.00
CA GLY A 243 -20.98 -32.03 7.14
C GLY A 243 -20.77 -30.52 7.21
N THR A 244 -19.52 -30.08 7.43
CA THR A 244 -19.14 -28.66 7.44
C THR A 244 -18.08 -28.38 6.39
N ALA A 245 -18.06 -27.16 5.85
CA ALA A 245 -17.05 -26.73 4.88
C ALA A 245 -16.55 -25.33 5.22
N TYR A 246 -15.24 -25.13 5.14
CA TYR A 246 -14.58 -23.88 5.48
C TYR A 246 -13.64 -23.45 4.36
N LEU A 247 -13.64 -22.15 4.12
CA LEU A 247 -12.73 -21.46 3.20
C LEU A 247 -11.99 -20.41 4.02
N TYR A 248 -10.67 -20.51 4.11
CA TYR A 248 -9.85 -19.55 4.86
C TYR A 248 -8.63 -19.10 4.07
N LEU A 249 -8.23 -17.85 4.32
CA LEU A 249 -7.03 -17.23 3.76
C LEU A 249 -5.85 -17.54 4.68
N GLU A 250 -4.68 -17.84 4.10
CA GLU A 250 -3.46 -17.96 4.89
C GLU A 250 -3.02 -16.62 5.49
N ASN A 251 -3.30 -15.52 4.77
CA ASN A 251 -3.03 -14.16 5.21
C ASN A 251 -4.16 -13.23 4.75
N GLU A 252 -4.80 -12.55 5.69
CA GLU A 252 -5.90 -11.62 5.42
C GLU A 252 -5.41 -10.25 4.94
N ASP A 253 -4.18 -9.85 5.26
CA ASP A 253 -3.61 -8.54 4.88
C ASP A 253 -3.13 -8.52 3.43
N ASP A 254 -2.64 -9.66 2.93
CA ASP A 254 -2.26 -9.83 1.52
C ASP A 254 -2.76 -11.17 0.96
N PRO A 255 -4.05 -11.21 0.57
CA PRO A 255 -4.67 -12.44 0.07
C PRO A 255 -4.19 -12.82 -1.34
N PHE A 256 -3.44 -11.95 -2.02
CA PHE A 256 -3.02 -12.17 -3.41
C PHE A 256 -1.67 -12.89 -3.52
N LEU A 257 -0.82 -12.77 -2.51
CA LEU A 257 0.46 -13.47 -2.44
C LEU A 257 0.33 -14.90 -1.92
N HIS A 258 -0.72 -15.17 -1.15
CA HIS A 258 -0.93 -16.43 -0.45
C HIS A 258 -2.07 -17.25 -1.05
N ARG A 259 -2.14 -18.53 -0.67
CA ARG A 259 -3.15 -19.44 -1.21
C ARG A 259 -4.44 -19.38 -0.39
N ILE A 260 -5.55 -19.66 -1.06
CA ILE A 260 -6.83 -19.93 -0.41
C ILE A 260 -6.86 -21.41 -0.03
N LYS A 261 -7.09 -21.72 1.25
CA LYS A 261 -7.25 -23.09 1.72
C LYS A 261 -8.73 -23.44 1.81
N TYR A 262 -9.09 -24.54 1.15
CA TYR A 262 -10.42 -25.11 1.20
C TYR A 262 -10.39 -26.42 1.97
N THR A 263 -11.27 -26.55 2.97
CA THR A 263 -11.39 -27.78 3.75
C THR A 263 -12.85 -28.14 3.99
N ALA A 264 -13.16 -29.42 3.91
CA ALA A 264 -14.50 -29.94 4.13
C ALA A 264 -14.41 -31.14 5.06
N MET A 265 -15.34 -31.20 6.00
CA MET A 265 -15.50 -32.24 6.99
C MET A 265 -16.79 -33.00 6.69
N PRO A 266 -16.70 -34.23 6.15
CA PRO A 266 -17.86 -35.11 6.03
C PRO A 266 -18.50 -35.39 7.41
N PRO A 267 -19.81 -35.68 7.48
CA PRO A 267 -20.58 -35.80 8.73
C PRO A 267 -20.03 -36.82 9.74
N THR A 268 -19.28 -37.83 9.28
CA THR A 268 -18.79 -38.95 10.08
C THR A 268 -17.28 -38.94 10.31
N LYS A 269 -16.56 -37.96 9.76
CA LYS A 269 -15.08 -37.95 9.73
C LYS A 269 -14.50 -36.74 10.46
N ARG A 270 -13.32 -36.95 11.06
CA ARG A 270 -12.51 -35.88 11.64
C ARG A 270 -11.90 -35.01 10.52
N PHE A 271 -11.39 -33.84 10.91
CA PHE A 271 -10.66 -32.94 10.03
C PHE A 271 -9.54 -33.68 9.29
N ARG A 272 -9.53 -33.56 7.97
CA ARG A 272 -8.50 -34.11 7.07
C ARG A 272 -8.30 -33.17 5.89
N ASP A 273 -7.13 -33.25 5.29
CA ASP A 273 -6.84 -32.50 4.08
C ASP A 273 -7.69 -33.00 2.90
N MET A 274 -8.03 -32.09 1.99
CA MET A 274 -8.83 -32.38 0.80
C MET A 274 -8.29 -33.57 0.00
N GLU A 275 -6.98 -33.71 -0.09
CA GLU A 275 -6.32 -34.80 -0.83
C GLU A 275 -6.65 -36.19 -0.28
N GLN A 276 -6.95 -36.29 1.01
CA GLN A 276 -7.23 -37.54 1.73
C GLN A 276 -8.72 -37.92 1.74
N LEU A 277 -9.59 -37.09 1.17
CA LEU A 277 -11.02 -37.38 1.03
C LEU A 277 -11.28 -38.42 -0.06
N SER A 278 -12.39 -39.15 0.05
CA SER A 278 -12.81 -40.10 -0.99
C SER A 278 -13.19 -39.36 -2.27
N GLY A 279 -13.16 -40.06 -3.43
CA GLY A 279 -13.54 -39.46 -4.70
C GLY A 279 -14.94 -38.82 -4.67
N GLY A 280 -15.94 -39.52 -4.12
CA GLY A 280 -17.29 -38.99 -3.97
C GLY A 280 -17.38 -37.78 -3.03
N GLU A 281 -16.65 -37.79 -1.91
CA GLU A 281 -16.59 -36.65 -0.98
C GLU A 281 -15.97 -35.42 -1.64
N LYS A 282 -14.90 -35.61 -2.43
CA LYS A 282 -14.27 -34.54 -3.22
C LYS A 282 -15.25 -33.95 -4.24
N THR A 283 -16.04 -34.79 -4.91
CA THR A 283 -17.04 -34.33 -5.87
C THR A 283 -18.15 -33.51 -5.20
N VAL A 284 -18.68 -33.95 -4.05
CA VAL A 284 -19.69 -33.17 -3.31
C VAL A 284 -19.13 -31.84 -2.82
N ALA A 285 -17.89 -31.83 -2.32
CA ALA A 285 -17.20 -30.62 -1.90
C ALA A 285 -16.98 -29.65 -3.07
N ALA A 286 -16.54 -30.15 -4.23
CA ALA A 286 -16.37 -29.35 -5.45
C ALA A 286 -17.70 -28.76 -5.94
N LEU A 287 -18.78 -29.55 -5.96
CA LEU A 287 -20.12 -29.07 -6.31
C LEU A 287 -20.60 -28.00 -5.32
N ALA A 288 -20.34 -28.16 -4.02
CA ALA A 288 -20.69 -27.15 -3.02
C ALA A 288 -19.96 -25.82 -3.28
N LEU A 289 -18.66 -25.87 -3.59
CA LEU A 289 -17.88 -24.69 -3.95
C LEU A 289 -18.42 -24.03 -5.23
N LEU A 290 -18.74 -24.84 -6.26
CA LEU A 290 -19.30 -24.35 -7.52
C LEU A 290 -20.62 -23.60 -7.31
N PHE A 291 -21.54 -24.17 -6.53
CA PHE A 291 -22.82 -23.50 -6.20
C PHE A 291 -22.63 -22.27 -5.30
N SER A 292 -21.60 -22.24 -4.46
CA SER A 292 -21.26 -21.06 -3.65
C SER A 292 -20.77 -19.90 -4.50
N ILE A 293 -19.93 -20.18 -5.51
CA ILE A 293 -19.50 -19.19 -6.50
C ILE A 293 -20.70 -18.69 -7.32
N HIS A 294 -21.58 -19.61 -7.72
CA HIS A 294 -22.81 -19.25 -8.43
C HIS A 294 -23.72 -18.32 -7.63
N SER A 295 -23.80 -18.51 -6.31
CA SER A 295 -24.58 -17.65 -5.42
C SER A 295 -24.05 -16.21 -5.37
N TYR A 296 -22.76 -15.98 -5.60
CA TYR A 296 -22.19 -14.64 -5.68
C TYR A 296 -22.47 -13.99 -7.04
N ARG A 297 -22.27 -14.75 -8.13
CA ARG A 297 -22.49 -14.29 -9.50
C ARG A 297 -23.35 -15.30 -10.25
N PRO A 298 -24.67 -15.06 -10.38
CA PRO A 298 -25.57 -16.01 -11.02
C PRO A 298 -25.26 -16.13 -12.51
N SER A 299 -24.95 -17.35 -12.94
CA SER A 299 -24.79 -17.74 -14.34
C SER A 299 -26.13 -18.18 -14.91
N PRO A 300 -26.43 -17.87 -16.19
CA PRO A 300 -27.72 -18.22 -16.80
C PRO A 300 -27.92 -19.73 -16.98
N PHE A 301 -26.84 -20.48 -17.22
CA PHE A 301 -26.90 -21.94 -17.38
C PHE A 301 -25.67 -22.65 -16.81
N PHE A 302 -25.84 -23.94 -16.48
CA PHE A 302 -24.79 -24.88 -16.09
C PHE A 302 -24.81 -26.11 -16.99
N ILE A 303 -23.62 -26.62 -17.28
CA ILE A 303 -23.43 -27.91 -17.95
C ILE A 303 -22.62 -28.77 -16.99
N LEU A 304 -23.17 -29.91 -16.59
CA LEU A 304 -22.53 -30.88 -15.71
C LEU A 304 -22.37 -32.18 -16.48
N ASP A 305 -21.13 -32.62 -16.67
CA ASP A 305 -20.80 -33.82 -17.43
C ASP A 305 -20.27 -34.91 -16.49
N GLU A 306 -20.98 -36.04 -16.41
CA GLU A 306 -20.66 -37.24 -15.62
C GLU A 306 -20.23 -36.96 -14.16
N VAL A 307 -20.80 -35.93 -13.55
CA VAL A 307 -20.50 -35.53 -12.16
C VAL A 307 -20.89 -36.60 -11.14
N ASP A 308 -21.65 -37.61 -11.54
CA ASP A 308 -22.12 -38.72 -10.74
C ASP A 308 -21.21 -39.95 -10.78
N ALA A 309 -20.14 -39.96 -11.57
CA ALA A 309 -19.25 -41.13 -11.74
C ALA A 309 -18.72 -41.66 -10.40
N ALA A 310 -18.28 -40.77 -9.51
CA ALA A 310 -17.72 -41.11 -8.20
C ALA A 310 -18.72 -41.06 -7.03
N LEU A 311 -20.00 -40.76 -7.31
CA LEU A 311 -21.06 -40.63 -6.29
C LEU A 311 -21.86 -41.93 -6.15
N ASP A 312 -22.30 -42.24 -4.93
CA ASP A 312 -23.27 -43.29 -4.66
C ASP A 312 -24.71 -42.82 -4.96
N ASN A 313 -25.63 -43.77 -5.18
CA ASN A 313 -27.01 -43.46 -5.59
C ASN A 313 -27.74 -42.52 -4.61
N LEU A 314 -27.44 -42.62 -3.31
CA LEU A 314 -28.02 -41.76 -2.29
C LEU A 314 -27.56 -40.30 -2.44
N ASN A 315 -26.26 -40.05 -2.64
CA ASN A 315 -25.77 -38.68 -2.82
C ASN A 315 -26.12 -38.13 -4.20
N VAL A 316 -26.20 -38.98 -5.24
CA VAL A 316 -26.73 -38.60 -6.56
C VAL A 316 -28.16 -38.05 -6.46
N ALA A 317 -29.06 -38.77 -5.79
CA ALA A 317 -30.45 -38.34 -5.63
C ALA A 317 -30.60 -37.02 -4.86
N LYS A 318 -29.68 -36.73 -3.94
CA LYS A 318 -29.60 -35.46 -3.18
C LYS A 318 -29.10 -34.32 -4.05
N VAL A 319 -27.99 -34.52 -4.76
CA VAL A 319 -27.44 -33.52 -5.69
C VAL A 319 -28.48 -33.18 -6.76
N ALA A 320 -29.12 -34.19 -7.36
CA ALA A 320 -30.21 -33.99 -8.32
C ALA A 320 -31.40 -33.25 -7.71
N GLY A 321 -31.78 -33.57 -6.46
CA GLY A 321 -32.82 -32.86 -5.72
C GLY A 321 -32.48 -31.39 -5.47
N PHE A 322 -31.23 -31.09 -5.08
CA PHE A 322 -30.74 -29.74 -4.84
C PHE A 322 -30.70 -28.91 -6.13
N ILE A 323 -30.20 -29.48 -7.23
CA ILE A 323 -30.19 -28.83 -8.54
C ILE A 323 -31.62 -28.53 -9.00
N CYS A 324 -32.53 -29.49 -8.84
CA CYS A 324 -33.92 -29.32 -9.23
C CYS A 324 -34.62 -28.24 -8.40
N SER A 325 -34.44 -28.22 -7.07
CA SER A 325 -35.04 -27.19 -6.21
C SER A 325 -34.53 -25.78 -6.58
N LYS A 326 -33.22 -25.63 -6.81
CA LYS A 326 -32.62 -24.35 -7.20
C LYS A 326 -32.94 -23.91 -8.63
N SER A 327 -33.16 -24.86 -9.55
CA SER A 327 -33.59 -24.55 -10.92
C SER A 327 -35.08 -24.19 -10.99
N CYS A 328 -35.91 -24.65 -10.04
CA CYS A 328 -37.36 -24.44 -10.03
C CYS A 328 -37.83 -23.24 -9.18
N GLU A 329 -37.02 -22.75 -8.24
CA GLU A 329 -37.32 -21.56 -7.42
C GLU A 329 -37.56 -20.30 -8.28
N GLY A 330 -37.04 -20.23 -9.51
CA GLY A 330 -37.32 -19.13 -10.45
C GLY A 330 -38.74 -19.09 -11.03
N ALA A 331 -39.59 -20.10 -10.79
CA ALA A 331 -40.95 -20.19 -11.36
C ALA A 331 -42.08 -19.99 -10.33
N ARG A 332 -41.81 -19.96 -9.03
CA ARG A 332 -42.82 -19.73 -7.99
C ARG A 332 -42.59 -18.37 -7.36
N GLY A 333 -43.32 -17.37 -7.86
CA GLY A 333 -43.32 -16.00 -7.34
C GLY A 333 -43.93 -15.89 -5.95
N ASN A 334 -43.22 -16.33 -4.91
CA ASN A 334 -43.54 -16.01 -3.52
C ASN A 334 -42.28 -15.57 -2.77
N GLN A 335 -42.27 -14.26 -2.48
CA GLN A 335 -41.70 -13.54 -1.34
C GLN A 335 -40.82 -14.34 -0.36
N ASP A 336 -39.60 -14.68 -0.78
CA ASP A 336 -38.45 -14.65 0.12
C ASP A 336 -37.50 -13.56 -0.42
N ALA A 337 -37.08 -12.64 0.44
CA ALA A 337 -36.37 -11.41 0.09
C ALA A 337 -34.94 -11.59 -0.45
N GLU A 338 -34.54 -12.81 -0.80
CA GLU A 338 -33.28 -13.12 -1.49
C GLU A 338 -33.61 -13.61 -2.91
N GLY A 339 -33.70 -12.66 -3.85
CA GLY A 339 -34.06 -12.89 -5.25
C GLY A 339 -33.09 -13.80 -6.00
N GLY A 340 -33.30 -15.11 -5.89
CA GLY A 340 -32.63 -16.12 -6.68
C GLY A 340 -33.24 -16.21 -8.08
N ASN A 341 -32.56 -15.64 -9.08
CA ASN A 341 -32.84 -15.94 -10.48
C ASN A 341 -32.60 -17.45 -10.70
N GLY A 342 -33.65 -18.21 -11.03
CA GLY A 342 -33.49 -19.64 -11.33
C GLY A 342 -32.49 -19.84 -12.49
N PHE A 343 -31.61 -20.84 -12.38
CA PHE A 343 -30.65 -21.16 -13.44
C PHE A 343 -31.09 -22.39 -14.24
N GLN A 344 -30.69 -22.47 -15.51
CA GLN A 344 -30.91 -23.65 -16.33
C GLN A 344 -29.77 -24.65 -16.12
N SER A 345 -30.07 -25.88 -15.73
CA SER A 345 -29.06 -26.95 -15.60
C SER A 345 -29.23 -27.99 -16.70
N ILE A 346 -28.15 -28.25 -17.44
CA ILE A 346 -28.03 -29.33 -18.41
C ILE A 346 -27.07 -30.36 -17.80
N VAL A 347 -27.55 -31.59 -17.60
CA VAL A 347 -26.73 -32.64 -17.00
C VAL A 347 -26.65 -33.84 -17.92
N ILE A 348 -25.43 -34.34 -18.10
CA ILE A 348 -25.12 -35.58 -18.79
C ILE A 348 -24.75 -36.60 -17.70
N SER A 349 -25.55 -37.65 -17.56
CA SER A 349 -25.38 -38.69 -16.56
C SER A 349 -25.92 -40.00 -17.10
N LEU A 350 -25.30 -41.10 -16.66
CA LEU A 350 -25.73 -42.47 -16.98
C LEU A 350 -26.60 -43.09 -15.88
N LYS A 351 -26.79 -42.42 -14.74
CA LYS A 351 -27.55 -42.94 -13.59
C LYS A 351 -28.99 -42.45 -13.59
N ASP A 352 -29.91 -43.41 -13.54
CA ASP A 352 -31.36 -43.18 -13.53
C ASP A 352 -31.79 -42.22 -12.42
N SER A 353 -31.21 -42.35 -11.22
CA SER A 353 -31.51 -41.49 -10.07
C SER A 353 -31.19 -40.00 -10.28
N PHE A 354 -30.38 -39.64 -11.28
CA PHE A 354 -30.06 -38.25 -11.58
C PHE A 354 -31.12 -37.62 -12.50
N TYR A 355 -31.47 -38.29 -13.59
CA TYR A 355 -32.36 -37.76 -14.61
C TYR A 355 -33.85 -38.07 -14.37
N ASP A 356 -34.18 -38.91 -13.38
CA ASP A 356 -35.56 -39.17 -12.92
C ASP A 356 -36.30 -37.87 -12.52
N LYS A 357 -35.58 -36.89 -11.97
CA LYS A 357 -36.13 -35.58 -11.57
C LYS A 357 -36.10 -34.52 -12.69
N ALA A 358 -35.68 -34.88 -13.90
CA ALA A 358 -35.58 -33.94 -15.00
C ALA A 358 -36.95 -33.59 -15.57
N LYS A 359 -37.08 -32.38 -16.13
CA LYS A 359 -38.30 -31.96 -16.85
C LYS A 359 -38.32 -32.50 -18.28
N ALA A 360 -37.15 -32.62 -18.90
CA ALA A 360 -36.98 -33.15 -20.24
C ALA A 360 -35.68 -33.96 -20.30
N VAL A 361 -35.69 -35.02 -21.10
CA VAL A 361 -34.54 -35.88 -21.35
C VAL A 361 -34.17 -35.80 -22.83
N VAL A 362 -32.88 -35.76 -23.10
CA VAL A 362 -32.34 -35.81 -24.46
C VAL A 362 -31.59 -37.11 -24.62
N GLY A 363 -32.17 -38.06 -25.35
CA GLY A 363 -31.54 -39.33 -25.69
C GLY A 363 -30.63 -39.17 -26.90
N VAL A 364 -29.40 -39.66 -26.81
CA VAL A 364 -28.45 -39.69 -27.93
C VAL A 364 -28.23 -41.14 -28.32
N TYR A 365 -28.40 -41.46 -29.61
CA TYR A 365 -28.16 -42.81 -30.13
C TYR A 365 -27.34 -42.75 -31.42
N ARG A 366 -26.60 -43.82 -31.69
CA ARG A 366 -25.78 -43.94 -32.91
C ARG A 366 -26.56 -44.73 -33.96
N ASP A 367 -26.74 -44.13 -35.13
CA ASP A 367 -27.31 -44.80 -36.29
C ASP A 367 -26.23 -45.70 -36.92
N ALA A 368 -26.38 -47.02 -36.76
CA ALA A 368 -25.38 -47.99 -37.19
C ALA A 368 -25.19 -48.03 -38.71
N GLU A 369 -26.22 -47.69 -39.48
CA GLU A 369 -26.19 -47.74 -40.94
C GLU A 369 -25.40 -46.57 -41.54
N ARG A 370 -25.44 -45.41 -40.88
CA ARG A 370 -24.92 -44.14 -41.42
C ARG A 370 -23.78 -43.53 -40.60
N SER A 371 -23.39 -44.16 -39.48
CA SER A 371 -22.26 -43.76 -38.63
C SER A 371 -22.28 -42.31 -38.15
N TYR A 372 -23.46 -41.68 -38.02
CA TYR A 372 -23.64 -40.41 -37.32
C TYR A 372 -24.46 -40.62 -36.03
N SER A 373 -24.33 -39.68 -35.09
CA SER A 373 -25.15 -39.62 -33.87
C SER A 373 -26.44 -38.82 -34.15
N ARG A 374 -27.57 -39.33 -33.66
CA ARG A 374 -28.87 -38.64 -33.67
C ARG A 374 -29.34 -38.39 -32.24
N THR A 375 -30.18 -37.37 -32.09
CA THR A 375 -30.77 -36.99 -30.82
C THR A 375 -32.29 -37.10 -30.88
N LEU A 376 -32.88 -37.49 -29.76
CA LEU A 376 -34.32 -37.54 -29.54
C LEU A 376 -34.61 -36.81 -28.24
N THR A 377 -35.66 -35.99 -28.22
CA THR A 377 -36.08 -35.27 -27.02
C THR A 377 -37.36 -35.87 -26.48
N PHE A 378 -37.41 -36.12 -25.18
CA PHE A 378 -38.58 -36.64 -24.49
C PHE A 378 -38.96 -35.71 -23.33
N ASP A 379 -40.23 -35.32 -23.28
CA ASP A 379 -40.77 -34.43 -22.26
C ASP A 379 -41.37 -35.25 -21.11
N LEU A 380 -40.82 -35.11 -19.91
CA LEU A 380 -41.21 -35.86 -18.71
C LEU A 380 -42.28 -35.14 -17.87
N THR A 381 -42.64 -33.90 -18.20
CA THR A 381 -43.63 -33.13 -17.43
C THR A 381 -45.01 -33.78 -17.39
N LYS A 382 -45.32 -34.64 -18.36
CA LYS A 382 -46.59 -35.37 -18.47
C LYS A 382 -46.71 -36.58 -17.54
N TYR A 383 -45.61 -36.96 -16.89
CA TYR A 383 -45.51 -38.21 -16.10
C TYR A 383 -45.10 -37.96 -14.65
N GLN A 384 -45.08 -36.70 -14.18
CA GLN A 384 -44.79 -36.41 -12.78
C GLN A 384 -45.94 -36.90 -11.87
N GLU A 385 -45.61 -37.72 -10.87
CA GLU A 385 -46.55 -38.06 -9.78
C GLU A 385 -46.92 -36.77 -9.03
N SER A 386 -48.23 -36.56 -8.83
CA SER A 386 -48.83 -35.36 -8.22
C SER A 386 -48.53 -35.23 -6.73
#